data_AF-A0A7R9Y1S2-F1
#
_entry.id   AF-A0A7R9Y1S2-F1
#
_cell.length_a   1.000
_cell.length_b   1.000
_cell.length_c   1.000
_cell.angle_alpha   90.00
_cell.angle_beta   90.00
_cell.angle_gamma   90.00
#
_symmetry.space_group_name_H-M   'P 1'
#
loop_
_entity.id
_entity.type
_entity.pdbx_description
1 polymer ?
#
loop_
_entity_poly.entity_id
_entity_poly.type
_entity_poly.pdbx_seq_one_letter_code
_entity_poly.pdbx_strand_id
1 'polypeptide(L)'
;MSAIAKKIVLVGGGNAAGYFARAVVAAGRGAELTMIAAENVLPYERPALTKAFLHAESPARLPGFHTSVGGGGERQTAEWYATHGVEVILGTRVVDANLEEKTVVTDAGKSYSYDKLVVAIGCTALKLPSAIGGDLPGVHRVRDVADAVHAREVAADRARELQRGAADRDDELIVRVRLPRVGDDGLFFEVRVHDARP
;
A
#
# COMPACT_ATOMS: atom_id res chain seq x y z
N MET A 1 43.40 3.64 -1.75
CA MET A 1 42.42 3.69 -2.85
C MET A 1 41.04 3.58 -2.24
N SER A 2 40.20 4.61 -2.37
CA SER A 2 38.81 4.53 -1.94
C SER A 2 38.09 3.56 -2.87
N ALA A 3 37.56 2.44 -2.35
CA ALA A 3 36.71 1.57 -3.14
C ALA A 3 35.50 2.41 -3.58
N ILE A 4 35.22 2.46 -4.88
CA ILE A 4 33.98 3.07 -5.38
C ILE A 4 32.84 2.33 -4.67
N ALA A 5 32.06 3.05 -3.86
CA ALA A 5 30.94 2.47 -3.14
C ALA A 5 29.99 1.83 -4.16
N LYS A 6 29.72 0.53 -4.02
CA LYS A 6 28.82 -0.18 -4.93
C LYS A 6 27.42 0.40 -4.77
N LYS A 7 26.77 0.76 -5.87
CA LYS A 7 25.44 1.39 -5.84
C LYS A 7 24.35 0.38 -6.21
N ILE A 8 23.45 0.13 -5.28
CA ILE A 8 22.26 -0.69 -5.47
C ILE A 8 21.06 0.24 -5.67
N VAL A 9 20.43 0.18 -6.84
CA VAL A 9 19.15 0.85 -7.07
C VAL A 9 18.03 -0.17 -6.93
N LEU A 10 17.11 0.10 -6.02
CA LEU A 10 15.91 -0.70 -5.75
C LEU A 10 14.69 0.06 -6.25
N VAL A 11 14.02 -0.50 -7.26
CA VAL A 11 12.81 0.10 -7.85
C VAL A 11 11.58 -0.57 -7.26
N GLY A 12 10.80 0.20 -6.50
CA GLY A 12 9.62 -0.24 -5.77
C GLY A 12 9.75 0.02 -4.27
N GLY A 13 8.63 0.34 -3.63
CA GLY A 13 8.52 0.62 -2.18
C GLY A 13 7.53 -0.28 -1.45
N GLY A 14 7.30 -1.50 -1.95
CA GLY A 14 6.37 -2.46 -1.34
C GLY A 14 7.02 -3.36 -0.27
N ASN A 15 6.29 -4.39 0.17
CA ASN A 15 6.78 -5.39 1.13
C ASN A 15 8.18 -5.92 0.78
N ALA A 16 8.37 -6.41 -0.44
CA ALA A 16 9.65 -6.94 -0.88
C ALA A 16 10.79 -5.91 -0.74
N ALA A 17 10.52 -4.63 -1.01
CA ALA A 17 11.51 -3.56 -0.90
C ALA A 17 11.92 -3.28 0.55
N GLY A 18 10.96 -3.23 1.48
CA GLY A 18 11.24 -3.04 2.91
C GLY A 18 12.07 -4.20 3.50
N TYR A 19 11.71 -5.44 3.18
CA TYR A 19 12.47 -6.61 3.63
C TYR A 19 13.84 -6.73 2.95
N PHE A 20 13.96 -6.34 1.69
CA PHE A 20 15.26 -6.26 1.02
C PHE A 20 16.16 -5.20 1.67
N ALA A 21 15.63 -4.01 1.95
CA ALA A 21 16.38 -2.97 2.66
C ALA A 21 16.85 -3.46 4.04
N ARG A 22 16.01 -4.19 4.77
CA ARG A 22 16.38 -4.85 6.03
C ARG A 22 17.60 -5.76 5.88
N ALA A 23 17.59 -6.61 4.84
CA ALA A 23 18.65 -7.57 4.59
C ALA A 23 19.97 -6.87 4.20
N VAL A 24 19.89 -5.82 3.38
CA VAL A 24 21.07 -5.01 3.00
C VAL A 24 21.67 -4.29 4.20
N VAL A 25 20.82 -3.73 5.07
CA VAL A 25 21.25 -3.09 6.31
C VAL A 25 21.89 -4.10 7.27
N ALA A 26 21.29 -5.27 7.45
CA ALA A 26 21.86 -6.35 8.27
C ALA A 26 23.23 -6.84 7.76
N ALA A 27 23.49 -6.70 6.45
CA ALA A 27 24.79 -6.98 5.84
C ALA A 27 25.79 -5.81 5.98
N GLY A 28 25.45 -4.72 6.68
CA GLY A 28 26.30 -3.55 6.86
C GLY A 28 26.41 -2.65 5.63
N ARG A 29 25.49 -2.75 4.67
CA ARG A 29 25.57 -2.11 3.35
C ARG A 29 24.45 -1.10 3.07
N GLY A 30 23.81 -0.56 4.12
CA GLY A 30 22.69 0.37 3.95
C GLY A 30 23.04 1.61 3.12
N ALA A 31 24.24 2.17 3.30
CA ALA A 31 24.76 3.31 2.53
C ALA A 31 24.93 3.07 1.03
N GLU A 32 24.85 1.82 0.58
CA GLU A 32 24.91 1.44 -0.84
C GLU A 32 23.54 1.46 -1.52
N LEU A 33 22.44 1.59 -0.77
CA LEU A 33 21.09 1.37 -1.25
C LEU A 33 20.34 2.69 -1.50
N THR A 34 19.89 2.89 -2.74
CA THR A 34 18.88 3.89 -3.10
C THR A 34 17.57 3.17 -3.46
N MET A 35 16.51 3.42 -2.69
CA MET A 35 15.16 2.95 -2.96
C MET A 35 14.35 4.04 -3.65
N ILE A 36 13.73 3.72 -4.79
CA ILE A 36 12.85 4.63 -5.53
C ILE A 36 11.45 4.04 -5.53
N ALA A 37 10.51 4.72 -4.88
CA ALA A 37 9.14 4.26 -4.67
C ALA A 37 8.13 5.23 -5.28
N ALA A 38 7.17 4.67 -6.04
CA ALA A 38 6.09 5.45 -6.64
C ALA A 38 5.04 5.92 -5.60
N GLU A 39 4.85 5.17 -4.51
CA GLU A 39 3.96 5.59 -3.42
C GLU A 39 4.65 6.66 -2.57
N ASN A 40 3.89 7.62 -2.02
CA ASN A 40 4.42 8.69 -1.16
C ASN A 40 4.52 8.28 0.33
N VAL A 41 4.75 6.98 0.58
CA VAL A 41 4.86 6.40 1.93
C VAL A 41 5.97 5.36 1.95
N LEU A 42 6.60 5.18 3.12
CA LEU A 42 7.60 4.13 3.32
C LEU A 42 6.99 2.73 3.18
N PRO A 43 7.80 1.70 2.88
CA PRO A 43 7.33 0.32 2.82
C PRO A 43 6.49 -0.11 4.03
N TYR A 44 5.41 -0.84 3.76
CA TYR A 44 4.43 -1.25 4.77
C TYR A 44 3.86 -2.63 4.48
N GLU A 45 3.38 -3.27 5.54
CA GLU A 45 2.76 -4.59 5.52
C GLU A 45 1.42 -4.56 4.76
N ARG A 46 1.50 -4.71 3.44
CA ARG A 46 0.34 -4.63 2.53
C ARG A 46 -0.85 -5.52 2.93
N PRO A 47 -0.70 -6.72 3.51
CA PRO A 47 -1.83 -7.52 4.00
C PRO A 47 -2.70 -6.83 5.06
N ALA A 48 -2.22 -5.77 5.72
CA ALA A 48 -3.01 -4.97 6.65
C ALA A 48 -4.12 -4.17 5.95
N LEU A 49 -3.92 -3.78 4.68
CA LEU A 49 -4.83 -2.93 3.92
C LEU A 49 -6.22 -3.55 3.72
N THR A 50 -6.30 -4.87 3.60
CA THR A 50 -7.59 -5.59 3.44
C THR A 50 -8.09 -6.23 4.73
N LYS A 51 -7.42 -5.95 5.86
CA LYS A 51 -7.75 -6.50 7.19
C LYS A 51 -7.93 -5.36 8.19
N ALA A 52 -6.99 -5.25 9.15
CA ALA A 52 -7.05 -4.29 10.25
C ALA A 52 -7.26 -2.83 9.79
N PHE A 53 -6.78 -2.44 8.61
CA PHE A 53 -6.98 -1.10 8.08
C PHE A 53 -8.46 -0.74 7.87
N LEU A 54 -9.27 -1.73 7.49
CA LEU A 54 -10.69 -1.59 7.16
C LEU A 54 -11.61 -1.91 8.35
N HIS A 55 -11.05 -2.19 9.53
CA HIS A 55 -11.87 -2.40 10.72
C HIS A 55 -12.63 -1.12 11.08
N ALA A 56 -13.85 -1.29 11.57
CA ALA A 56 -14.67 -0.18 12.05
C ALA A 56 -14.07 0.44 13.33
N GLU A 57 -13.62 -0.42 14.24
CA GLU A 57 -13.02 -0.04 15.51
C GLU A 57 -11.50 -0.22 15.49
N SER A 58 -10.79 0.73 16.10
CA SER A 58 -9.32 0.72 16.26
C SER A 58 -8.54 0.30 15.02
N PRO A 59 -8.68 1.01 13.88
CA PRO A 59 -8.18 0.50 12.63
C PRO A 59 -6.65 0.67 12.49
N ALA A 60 -6.04 -0.28 11.78
CA ALA A 60 -4.68 -0.23 11.23
C ALA A 60 -4.29 1.13 10.61
N ARG A 61 -3.35 1.92 11.15
CA ARG A 61 -2.87 3.15 10.48
C ARG A 61 -1.36 3.18 10.34
N LEU A 62 -0.87 3.79 9.26
CA LEU A 62 0.53 4.19 9.18
C LEU A 62 0.79 5.29 10.22
N PRO A 63 1.95 5.31 10.89
CA PRO A 63 3.13 4.47 10.64
C PRO A 63 3.10 3.08 11.32
N GLY A 64 1.99 2.69 11.96
CA GLY A 64 1.88 1.51 12.83
C GLY A 64 2.26 0.15 12.20
N PHE A 65 2.08 0.00 10.88
CA PHE A 65 2.35 -1.24 10.16
C PHE A 65 3.39 -1.08 9.02
N HIS A 66 4.32 -0.12 9.14
CA HIS A 66 5.51 -0.13 8.27
C HIS A 66 6.26 -1.46 8.44
N THR A 67 6.87 -1.95 7.36
CA THR A 67 7.71 -3.15 7.44
C THR A 67 8.80 -2.94 8.49
N SER A 68 9.24 -3.94 9.25
CA SER A 68 9.01 -5.37 9.07
C SER A 68 8.18 -6.02 10.20
N VAL A 69 7.28 -5.24 10.80
CA VAL A 69 6.53 -5.67 11.99
C VAL A 69 5.67 -6.91 11.76
N GLY A 70 5.22 -7.15 10.52
CA GLY A 70 4.43 -8.33 10.17
C GLY A 70 5.22 -9.63 10.20
N GLY A 71 6.55 -9.54 10.06
CA GLY A 71 7.48 -10.66 10.15
C GLY A 71 8.28 -10.70 11.45
N GLY A 72 7.81 -10.00 12.49
CA GLY A 72 8.45 -9.95 13.81
C GLY A 72 9.73 -9.11 13.90
N GLY A 73 10.04 -8.32 12.87
CA GLY A 73 11.18 -7.40 12.91
C GLY A 73 10.81 -6.02 13.45
N GLU A 74 11.82 -5.16 13.57
CA GLU A 74 11.59 -3.76 13.93
C GLU A 74 10.85 -3.01 12.82
N ARG A 75 10.20 -1.91 13.22
CA ARG A 75 9.52 -0.99 12.32
C ARG A 75 10.54 -0.06 11.66
N GLN A 76 10.57 -0.06 10.34
CA GLN A 76 11.45 0.76 9.52
C GLN A 76 10.82 2.15 9.32
N THR A 77 11.02 3.03 10.30
CA THR A 77 10.62 4.44 10.23
C THR A 77 11.54 5.23 9.30
N ALA A 78 11.21 6.50 9.01
CA ALA A 78 12.09 7.39 8.25
C ALA A 78 13.47 7.53 8.92
N GLU A 79 13.49 7.62 10.25
CA GLU A 79 14.71 7.64 11.06
C GLU A 79 15.52 6.36 10.92
N TRP A 80 14.86 5.19 10.86
CA TRP A 80 15.55 3.91 10.64
C TRP A 80 16.30 3.91 9.30
N TYR A 81 15.67 4.35 8.21
CA TYR A 81 16.34 4.42 6.91
C TYR A 81 17.50 5.41 6.92
N ALA A 82 17.30 6.61 7.49
CA ALA A 82 18.33 7.64 7.58
C ALA A 82 19.54 7.19 8.41
N THR A 83 19.31 6.55 9.56
CA THR A 83 20.36 6.06 10.46
C THR A 83 21.24 5.00 9.81
N HIS A 84 20.66 4.17 8.93
CA HIS A 84 21.37 3.14 8.21
C HIS A 84 21.92 3.60 6.85
N GLY A 85 21.80 4.89 6.52
CA GLY A 85 22.31 5.48 5.28
C GLY A 85 21.55 5.07 4.02
N VAL A 86 20.37 4.48 4.14
CA VAL A 86 19.55 4.10 2.98
C VAL A 86 18.88 5.35 2.44
N GLU A 87 19.14 5.69 1.18
CA GLU A 87 18.45 6.78 0.49
C GLU A 87 17.06 6.29 0.05
N VAL A 88 16.00 6.97 0.47
CA VAL A 88 14.63 6.63 0.09
C VAL A 88 13.99 7.80 -0.64
N ILE A 89 13.58 7.57 -1.88
CA ILE A 89 12.97 8.55 -2.78
C ILE A 89 11.53 8.13 -2.99
N LEU A 90 10.61 8.84 -2.34
CA LEU A 90 9.17 8.57 -2.38
C LEU A 90 8.48 9.39 -3.48
N GLY A 91 7.24 9.00 -3.81
CA GLY A 91 6.41 9.72 -4.79
C GLY A 91 7.04 9.83 -6.18
N THR A 92 7.98 8.93 -6.52
CA THR A 92 8.79 8.99 -7.74
C THR A 92 8.65 7.68 -8.50
N ARG A 93 8.11 7.74 -9.72
CA ARG A 93 7.94 6.54 -10.56
C ARG A 93 9.14 6.38 -11.49
N VAL A 94 9.74 5.20 -11.49
CA VAL A 94 10.65 4.79 -12.57
C VAL A 94 9.81 4.39 -13.79
N VAL A 95 10.09 4.99 -14.94
CA VAL A 95 9.35 4.81 -16.20
C VAL A 95 10.15 4.09 -17.26
N ASP A 96 11.48 4.07 -17.15
CA ASP A 96 12.37 3.40 -18.09
C ASP A 96 13.63 2.86 -17.41
N ALA A 97 14.24 1.84 -18.00
CA ALA A 97 15.49 1.25 -17.55
C ALA A 97 16.36 0.86 -18.75
N ASN A 98 17.52 1.53 -18.87
CA ASN A 98 18.54 1.15 -19.85
C ASN A 98 19.54 0.19 -19.17
N LEU A 99 19.49 -1.08 -19.59
CA LEU A 99 20.30 -2.15 -19.01
C LEU A 99 21.76 -2.13 -19.49
N GLU A 100 22.02 -1.58 -20.69
CA GLU A 100 23.37 -1.44 -21.25
C GLU A 100 24.12 -0.34 -20.50
N GLU A 101 23.50 0.84 -20.38
CA GLU A 101 24.04 2.00 -19.67
C GLU A 101 23.88 1.91 -18.14
N LYS A 102 23.19 0.86 -17.65
CA LYS A 102 22.87 0.61 -16.24
C LYS A 102 22.27 1.83 -15.54
N THR A 103 21.21 2.37 -16.13
CA THR A 103 20.48 3.51 -15.60
C THR A 103 18.98 3.24 -15.54
N VAL A 104 18.31 3.88 -14.58
CA VAL A 104 16.83 3.99 -14.56
C VAL A 104 16.43 5.46 -14.65
N VAL A 105 15.33 5.73 -15.35
CA VAL A 105 14.81 7.08 -15.56
C VAL A 105 13.46 7.22 -14.86
N THR A 106 13.27 8.34 -14.16
CA THR A 106 12.02 8.64 -13.46
C THR A 106 11.05 9.42 -14.34
N ASP A 107 9.78 9.46 -13.94
CA ASP A 107 8.72 10.28 -14.53
C ASP A 107 9.06 11.78 -14.59
N ALA A 108 9.87 12.27 -13.64
CA ALA A 108 10.44 13.63 -13.66
C ALA A 108 11.66 13.80 -14.61
N GLY A 109 12.04 12.77 -15.37
CA GLY A 109 13.17 12.78 -16.29
C GLY A 109 14.55 12.66 -15.62
N LYS A 110 14.61 12.39 -14.31
CA LYS A 110 15.88 12.22 -13.58
C LYS A 110 16.42 10.81 -13.79
N SER A 111 17.72 10.69 -14.05
CA SER A 111 18.41 9.40 -14.24
C SER A 111 19.20 8.97 -13.00
N TYR A 112 19.19 7.67 -12.72
CA TYR A 112 19.91 7.03 -11.62
C TYR A 112 20.74 5.87 -12.16
N SER A 113 22.06 6.01 -12.16
CA SER A 113 22.99 4.91 -12.46
C SER A 113 23.05 3.88 -11.33
N TYR A 114 23.35 2.63 -11.66
CA TYR A 114 23.48 1.54 -10.70
C TYR A 114 24.59 0.55 -11.07
N ASP A 115 25.14 -0.14 -10.07
CA ASP A 115 25.92 -1.36 -10.27
C ASP A 115 25.03 -2.60 -10.25
N LYS A 116 23.99 -2.56 -9.42
CA LYS A 116 22.97 -3.59 -9.28
C LYS A 116 21.58 -2.96 -9.27
N LEU A 117 20.71 -3.47 -10.13
CA LEU A 117 19.30 -3.12 -10.16
C LEU A 117 18.47 -4.22 -9.51
N VAL A 118 17.59 -3.84 -8.60
CA VAL A 118 16.60 -4.72 -8.00
C VAL A 118 15.21 -4.22 -8.36
N VAL A 119 14.41 -5.07 -9.00
CA VAL A 119 13.05 -4.74 -9.41
C VAL A 119 12.08 -5.36 -8.41
N ALA A 120 11.43 -4.51 -7.61
CA ALA A 120 10.47 -4.85 -6.57
C ALA A 120 9.13 -4.10 -6.75
N ILE A 121 8.72 -3.89 -8.01
CA ILE A 121 7.52 -3.12 -8.37
C ILE A 121 6.20 -3.82 -8.06
N GLY A 122 6.24 -5.11 -7.71
CA GLY A 122 5.06 -5.90 -7.39
C GLY A 122 4.10 -6.02 -8.58
N CYS A 123 2.80 -5.90 -8.31
CA CYS A 123 1.74 -6.08 -9.28
C CYS A 123 0.73 -4.92 -9.20
N THR A 124 -0.07 -4.76 -10.25
CA THR A 124 -1.23 -3.85 -10.29
C THR A 124 -2.50 -4.67 -10.09
N ALA A 125 -3.48 -4.14 -9.35
CA ALA A 125 -4.79 -4.77 -9.25
C ALA A 125 -5.51 -4.71 -10.61
N LEU A 126 -6.00 -5.87 -11.08
CA LEU A 126 -6.80 -5.97 -12.30
C LEU A 126 -8.10 -5.19 -12.13
N LYS A 127 -8.51 -4.52 -13.20
CA LYS A 127 -9.86 -3.92 -13.29
C LYS A 127 -10.80 -4.96 -13.87
N LEU A 128 -12.00 -5.07 -13.31
CA LEU A 128 -13.06 -5.84 -13.94
C LEU A 128 -13.45 -5.18 -15.27
N PRO A 129 -13.71 -5.93 -16.34
CA PRO A 129 -14.18 -5.36 -17.60
C PRO A 129 -15.49 -4.59 -17.43
N SER A 130 -15.62 -3.46 -18.13
CA SER A 130 -16.84 -2.64 -18.17
C SER A 130 -18.07 -3.46 -18.56
N ALA A 131 -17.90 -4.41 -19.50
CA ALA A 131 -18.97 -5.29 -19.99
C ALA A 131 -19.58 -6.20 -18.91
N ILE A 132 -18.88 -6.45 -17.81
CA ILE A 132 -19.39 -7.22 -16.67
C ILE A 132 -19.69 -6.34 -15.45
N GLY A 133 -19.78 -5.03 -15.64
CA GLY A 133 -20.09 -4.07 -14.58
C GLY A 133 -18.88 -3.54 -13.82
N GLY A 134 -17.66 -3.63 -14.37
CA GLY A 134 -16.46 -3.12 -13.71
C GLY A 134 -16.44 -1.61 -13.46
N ASP A 135 -17.27 -0.85 -14.18
CA ASP A 135 -17.42 0.60 -14.03
C ASP A 135 -18.64 0.99 -13.17
N LEU A 136 -19.35 0.02 -12.58
CA LEU A 136 -20.51 0.33 -11.76
C LEU A 136 -20.11 1.11 -10.49
N PRO A 137 -20.91 2.11 -10.08
CA PRO A 137 -20.75 2.75 -8.79
C PRO A 137 -20.78 1.70 -7.66
N GLY A 138 -19.74 1.65 -6.83
CA GLY A 138 -19.59 0.66 -5.77
C GLY A 138 -18.58 -0.47 -6.07
N VAL A 139 -18.04 -0.55 -7.29
CA VAL A 139 -16.93 -1.45 -7.61
C VAL A 139 -15.61 -0.74 -7.37
N HIS A 140 -14.90 -1.13 -6.30
CA HIS A 140 -13.62 -0.55 -5.91
C HIS A 140 -12.53 -1.63 -5.82
N ARG A 141 -11.30 -1.24 -6.12
CA ARG A 141 -10.10 -2.08 -5.94
C ARG A 141 -9.33 -1.60 -4.71
N VAL A 142 -8.61 -2.51 -4.06
CA VAL A 142 -7.69 -2.16 -2.97
C VAL A 142 -6.32 -2.76 -3.27
N ARG A 143 -5.39 -1.94 -3.75
CA ARG A 143 -4.00 -2.35 -3.97
C ARG A 143 -3.04 -1.64 -3.04
N ASP A 144 -3.16 -0.33 -2.92
CA ASP A 144 -2.27 0.52 -2.13
C ASP A 144 -3.04 1.25 -1.01
N VAL A 145 -2.31 2.03 -0.22
CA VAL A 145 -2.90 2.76 0.91
C VAL A 145 -3.94 3.78 0.46
N ALA A 146 -3.76 4.40 -0.72
CA ALA A 146 -4.70 5.37 -1.25
C ALA A 146 -6.02 4.68 -1.63
N ASP A 147 -5.96 3.53 -2.30
CA ASP A 147 -7.13 2.71 -2.58
C ASP A 147 -7.84 2.27 -1.28
N ALA A 148 -7.08 1.88 -0.24
CA ALA A 148 -7.65 1.45 1.04
C ALA A 148 -8.34 2.60 1.81
N VAL A 149 -7.76 3.81 1.78
CA VAL A 149 -8.38 5.03 2.31
C VAL A 149 -9.69 5.31 1.57
N HIS A 150 -9.64 5.30 0.23
CA HIS A 150 -10.81 5.54 -0.60
C HIS A 150 -11.93 4.53 -0.34
N ALA A 151 -11.61 3.24 -0.28
CA ALA A 151 -12.59 2.19 0.03
C ALA A 151 -13.29 2.41 1.38
N ARG A 152 -12.54 2.89 2.38
CA ARG A 152 -13.10 3.21 3.70
C ARG A 152 -14.01 4.44 3.66
N GLU A 153 -13.62 5.48 2.91
CA GLU A 153 -14.43 6.68 2.74
C GLU A 153 -15.77 6.35 2.07
N VAL A 154 -15.74 5.61 0.97
CA VAL A 154 -16.95 5.15 0.27
C VAL A 154 -17.85 4.31 1.17
N ALA A 155 -17.28 3.38 1.94
CA ALA A 155 -18.04 2.58 2.89
C ALA A 155 -18.71 3.44 3.98
N ALA A 156 -18.02 4.47 4.47
CA ALA A 156 -18.55 5.39 5.48
C ALA A 156 -19.65 6.30 4.92
N ASP A 157 -19.49 6.81 3.70
CA ASP A 157 -20.54 7.58 3.01
C ASP A 157 -21.78 6.74 2.78
N ARG A 158 -21.61 5.51 2.29
CA ARG A 158 -22.74 4.60 2.08
C ARG A 158 -23.48 4.27 3.37
N ALA A 159 -22.75 4.08 4.47
CA ALA A 159 -23.35 3.85 5.78
C ALA A 159 -24.18 5.08 6.24
N ARG A 160 -23.67 6.30 6.04
CA ARG A 160 -24.39 7.54 6.37
C ARG A 160 -25.67 7.72 5.54
N GLU A 161 -25.62 7.44 4.24
CA GLU A 161 -26.80 7.49 3.37
C GLU A 161 -27.90 6.54 3.82
N LEU A 162 -27.53 5.30 4.15
CA LEU A 162 -28.48 4.30 4.62
C LEU A 162 -29.09 4.68 5.97
N GLN A 163 -28.31 5.28 6.87
CA GLN A 163 -28.81 5.81 8.14
C GLN A 163 -29.79 6.98 7.96
N ARG A 164 -29.52 7.89 7.01
CA ARG A 164 -30.44 8.99 6.69
C ARG A 164 -31.76 8.47 6.10
N GLY A 165 -31.69 7.60 5.10
CA GLY A 165 -32.89 7.01 4.51
C GLY A 165 -33.67 6.10 5.45
N ALA A 166 -33.03 5.57 6.50
CA ALA A 166 -33.69 4.90 7.60
C ALA A 166 -34.46 5.87 8.50
N ALA A 167 -33.80 6.95 8.94
CA ALA A 167 -34.40 7.96 9.79
C ALA A 167 -35.61 8.65 9.12
N ASP A 168 -35.55 8.90 7.81
CA ASP A 168 -36.65 9.49 7.04
C ASP A 168 -37.89 8.58 6.96
N ARG A 169 -37.77 7.29 7.29
CA ARG A 169 -38.86 6.30 7.25
C ARG A 169 -39.47 5.98 8.62
N ASP A 170 -39.06 6.67 9.70
CA ASP A 170 -39.39 6.30 11.09
C ASP A 170 -39.03 4.82 11.43
N ASP A 171 -38.08 4.25 10.69
CA ASP A 171 -37.58 2.91 10.92
C ASP A 171 -36.33 3.00 11.80
N GLU A 172 -36.38 2.48 13.02
CA GLU A 172 -35.21 2.31 13.88
C GLU A 172 -34.34 1.23 13.22
N LEU A 173 -33.36 1.60 12.37
CA LEU A 173 -32.52 0.65 11.63
C LEU A 173 -31.08 0.68 12.16
N ILE A 174 -30.55 -0.50 12.49
CA ILE A 174 -29.13 -0.70 12.79
C ILE A 174 -28.41 -1.01 11.47
N VAL A 175 -27.61 -0.05 11.00
CA VAL A 175 -26.69 -0.27 9.86
C VAL A 175 -25.41 -0.92 10.38
N ARG A 176 -25.20 -2.21 10.06
CA ARG A 176 -23.96 -2.93 10.36
C ARG A 176 -23.14 -3.10 9.08
N VAL A 177 -21.99 -2.43 9.04
CA VAL A 177 -20.96 -2.74 8.05
C VAL A 177 -20.20 -3.96 8.56
N ARG A 178 -20.41 -5.12 7.93
CA ARG A 178 -19.68 -6.33 8.28
C ARG A 178 -18.28 -6.25 7.70
N LEU A 179 -17.30 -6.65 8.52
CA LEU A 179 -15.90 -6.79 8.09
C LEU A 179 -15.81 -7.58 6.79
N PRO A 180 -14.79 -7.31 5.97
CA PRO A 180 -14.61 -8.05 4.73
C PRO A 180 -14.51 -9.55 5.02
N ARG A 181 -15.38 -10.33 4.38
CA ARG A 181 -15.16 -11.78 4.26
C ARG A 181 -14.34 -12.01 3.00
N VAL A 182 -13.22 -12.70 3.16
CA VAL A 182 -12.55 -13.34 2.03
C VAL A 182 -13.38 -14.58 1.72
N GLY A 183 -14.21 -14.51 0.69
CA GLY A 183 -14.80 -15.69 0.06
C GLY A 183 -13.97 -16.11 -1.15
N ASP A 184 -14.33 -17.24 -1.75
CA ASP A 184 -13.67 -17.75 -2.98
C ASP A 184 -13.77 -16.74 -4.16
N ASP A 185 -14.74 -15.82 -4.10
CA ASP A 185 -15.03 -14.83 -5.15
C ASP A 185 -14.45 -13.42 -4.90
N GLY A 186 -13.73 -13.21 -3.77
CA GLY A 186 -13.07 -11.92 -3.47
C GLY A 186 -13.34 -11.33 -2.08
N LEU A 187 -12.92 -10.08 -1.90
CA LEU A 187 -13.10 -9.29 -0.68
C LEU A 187 -14.39 -8.46 -0.80
N PHE A 188 -15.46 -8.87 -0.11
CA PHE A 188 -16.73 -8.16 -0.15
C PHE A 188 -16.95 -7.37 1.14
N PHE A 189 -17.32 -6.09 0.99
CA PHE A 189 -17.91 -5.32 2.08
C PHE A 189 -19.42 -5.55 2.05
N GLU A 190 -19.95 -6.17 3.09
CA GLU A 190 -21.38 -6.37 3.22
C GLU A 190 -21.93 -5.30 4.16
N VAL A 191 -22.69 -4.35 3.62
CA VAL A 191 -23.46 -3.41 4.44
C VAL A 191 -24.84 -4.01 4.65
N ARG A 192 -25.11 -4.54 5.84
CA ARG A 192 -26.44 -5.03 6.22
C ARG A 192 -27.19 -3.94 6.98
N VAL A 193 -28.42 -3.74 6.56
CA VAL A 193 -29.38 -2.89 7.27
C VAL A 193 -30.34 -3.83 8.00
N HIS A 194 -30.37 -3.75 9.33
CA HIS A 194 -31.24 -4.54 10.17
C HIS A 194 -32.30 -3.65 10.80
N ASP A 195 -33.56 -4.08 10.78
CA ASP A 195 -34.61 -3.48 11.61
C ASP A 195 -34.22 -3.67 13.09
N ALA A 196 -34.30 -2.61 13.89
CA ALA A 196 -34.02 -2.64 15.33
C ALA A 196 -35.23 -3.16 16.12
N ARG A 197 -36.39 -3.35 15.47
CA ARG A 197 -37.55 -3.99 16.09
C ARG A 197 -37.27 -5.48 16.34
N PRO A 198 -37.66 -6.01 17.52
CA PRO A 198 -37.36 -7.38 17.96
C PRO A 198 -38.05 -8.46 17.13
#